data_AF-A0A5N5EHW0-F1
#
_entry.id   AF-A0A5N5EHW0-F1
#
_cell.length_a   1.000
_cell.length_b   1.000
_cell.length_c   1.000
_cell.angle_alpha   90.00
_cell.angle_beta   90.00
_cell.angle_gamma   90.00
#
_symmetry.space_group_name_H-M   'P 1'
#
loop_
_entity.id
_entity.type
_entity.pdbx_description
1 polymer ?
#
loop_
_entity_poly.entity_id
_entity_poly.type
_entity_poly.pdbx_seq_one_letter_code
_entity_poly.pdbx_strand_id
1 'polypeptide(L)'
;MRAAWYERKLAGNQSPGCSGQGSLRLFDFQAAMQAHERFQVDVLTIMSATTRLLAVPIPVGATDTLRAALREERLRWRAQIDDATKHLTDHFEEVAFAFAQSRALTETAVRYFGTARMVWISDRPEDRKLNALRDTTQHCHALFFDSPVYLIQRARAGCELERLLDELESPPEP
;
A
#
# COMPACT_ATOMS: atom_id res chain seq x y z
N MET A 1 -2.07 -23.70 -6.56
CA MET A 1 -1.51 -23.68 -7.95
C MET A 1 -0.33 -22.71 -8.16
N ARG A 2 -0.12 -21.67 -7.34
CA ARG A 2 1.06 -20.77 -7.46
C ARG A 2 2.40 -21.38 -7.03
N ALA A 3 2.42 -22.28 -6.04
CA ALA A 3 3.65 -22.96 -5.60
C ALA A 3 4.26 -23.87 -6.68
N ALA A 4 3.42 -24.62 -7.40
CA ALA A 4 3.88 -25.60 -8.40
C ALA A 4 4.53 -24.97 -9.66
N TRP A 5 4.20 -23.71 -9.99
CA TRP A 5 4.83 -23.00 -11.10
C TRP A 5 6.22 -22.47 -10.73
N TYR A 6 6.43 -22.05 -9.47
CA TYR A 6 7.72 -21.58 -8.96
C TYR A 6 8.69 -22.72 -8.65
N GLU A 7 8.21 -23.84 -8.10
CA GLU A 7 9.04 -25.05 -7.87
C GLU A 7 9.63 -25.60 -9.17
N ARG A 8 8.88 -25.55 -10.27
CA ARG A 8 9.35 -26.01 -11.58
C ARG A 8 10.45 -25.12 -12.18
N LYS A 9 10.54 -23.84 -11.77
CA LYS A 9 11.65 -22.94 -12.13
C LYS A 9 12.90 -23.15 -11.27
N LEU A 10 12.75 -23.59 -10.02
CA LEU A 10 13.86 -23.90 -9.11
C LEU A 10 14.52 -25.25 -9.43
N ALA A 11 13.75 -26.22 -9.97
CA ALA A 11 14.27 -27.54 -10.33
C ALA A 11 15.12 -27.56 -11.62
N GLY A 12 15.03 -26.53 -12.47
CA GLY A 12 15.65 -26.52 -13.81
C GLY A 12 17.13 -26.11 -13.87
N ASN A 13 17.79 -25.84 -12.74
CA ASN A 13 19.15 -25.27 -12.75
C ASN A 13 20.06 -25.80 -11.63
N GLN A 14 20.01 -27.10 -11.35
CA GLN A 14 20.96 -27.76 -10.45
C GLN A 14 22.24 -28.13 -11.21
N SER A 15 23.20 -27.20 -11.24
CA SER A 15 24.62 -27.55 -11.41
C SER A 15 25.20 -27.92 -10.04
N PRO A 16 25.92 -29.06 -9.91
CA PRO A 16 26.41 -29.53 -8.62
C PRO A 16 27.69 -28.78 -8.27
N GLY A 17 27.60 -27.83 -7.33
CA GLY A 17 28.80 -27.23 -6.72
C GLY A 17 28.63 -25.79 -6.28
N CYS A 18 27.80 -25.51 -5.27
CA CYS A 18 27.90 -24.32 -4.41
C CYS A 18 26.91 -24.43 -3.24
N SER A 19 27.32 -25.07 -2.14
CA SER A 19 26.53 -25.22 -0.92
C SER A 19 26.28 -23.90 -0.15
N GLY A 20 26.93 -22.80 -0.53
CA GLY A 20 26.72 -21.46 0.06
C GLY A 20 25.68 -20.58 -0.64
N GLN A 21 25.34 -20.84 -1.90
CA GLN A 21 24.40 -19.99 -2.67
C GLN A 21 22.92 -20.29 -2.38
N GLY A 22 22.60 -21.48 -1.87
CA GLY A 22 21.21 -21.87 -1.55
C GLY A 22 20.65 -21.16 -0.31
N SER A 23 21.50 -20.92 0.70
CA SER A 23 21.08 -20.26 1.94
C SER A 23 20.80 -18.77 1.74
N LEU A 24 21.63 -18.07 0.97
CA LEU A 24 21.47 -16.64 0.68
C LEU A 24 20.16 -16.37 -0.08
N ARG A 25 19.86 -17.17 -1.11
CA ARG A 25 18.63 -17.03 -1.91
C ARG A 25 17.35 -17.30 -1.13
N LEU A 26 17.40 -18.18 -0.13
CA LEU A 26 16.24 -18.44 0.72
C LEU A 26 15.97 -17.27 1.67
N PHE A 27 17.03 -16.66 2.23
CA PHE A 27 16.89 -15.45 3.05
C PHE A 27 16.38 -14.26 2.23
N ASP A 28 16.93 -14.03 1.04
CA ASP A 28 16.47 -12.96 0.14
C ASP A 28 14.99 -13.15 -0.25
N PHE A 29 14.58 -14.39 -0.50
CA PHE A 29 13.20 -14.72 -0.79
C PHE A 29 12.27 -14.48 0.42
N GLN A 30 12.69 -14.87 1.61
CA GLN A 30 11.93 -14.63 2.84
C GLN A 30 11.78 -13.13 3.12
N ALA A 31 12.85 -12.36 2.96
CA ALA A 31 12.83 -10.91 3.12
C ALA A 31 11.88 -10.25 2.11
N ALA A 32 11.92 -10.67 0.84
CA ALA A 32 11.01 -10.16 -0.18
C ALA A 32 9.53 -10.49 0.12
N MET A 33 9.24 -11.70 0.62
CA MET A 33 7.89 -12.09 1.03
C MET A 33 7.40 -11.28 2.24
N GLN A 34 8.27 -11.06 3.23
CA GLN A 34 7.94 -10.25 4.41
C GLN A 34 7.68 -8.78 4.02
N ALA A 35 8.50 -8.21 3.15
CA ALA A 35 8.30 -6.86 2.63
C ALA A 35 6.96 -6.74 1.88
N HIS A 36 6.61 -7.76 1.07
CA HIS A 36 5.33 -7.81 0.36
C HIS A 36 4.13 -7.89 1.32
N GLU A 37 4.18 -8.77 2.33
CA GLU A 37 3.14 -8.88 3.36
C GLU A 37 3.01 -7.58 4.16
N ARG A 38 4.13 -6.97 4.52
CA ARG A 38 4.15 -5.71 5.27
C ARG A 38 3.53 -4.58 4.48
N PHE A 39 3.89 -4.45 3.20
CA PHE A 39 3.27 -3.49 2.28
C PHE A 39 1.75 -3.69 2.22
N GLN A 40 1.28 -4.94 2.11
CA GLN A 40 -0.15 -5.22 2.11
C GLN A 40 -0.84 -4.77 3.41
N VAL A 41 -0.21 -5.01 4.57
CA VAL A 41 -0.73 -4.58 5.88
C VAL A 41 -0.87 -3.07 5.95
N ASP A 42 0.12 -2.31 5.51
CA ASP A 42 0.07 -0.84 5.55
C ASP A 42 -1.02 -0.28 4.62
N VAL A 43 -1.14 -0.82 3.40
CA VAL A 43 -2.21 -0.46 2.44
C VAL A 43 -3.59 -0.75 3.02
N LEU A 44 -3.80 -1.93 3.61
CA LEU A 44 -5.07 -2.27 4.25
C LEU A 44 -5.35 -1.39 5.47
N THR A 45 -4.32 -1.01 6.22
CA THR A 45 -4.44 -0.11 7.36
C THR A 45 -4.91 1.28 6.93
N ILE A 46 -4.29 1.87 5.91
CA ILE A 46 -4.69 3.16 5.33
C ILE A 46 -6.13 3.08 4.82
N MET A 47 -6.48 2.06 4.04
CA MET A 47 -7.82 1.89 3.48
C MET A 47 -8.89 1.73 4.58
N SER A 48 -8.62 0.92 5.61
CA SER A 48 -9.55 0.69 6.71
C SER A 48 -9.75 1.95 7.56
N ALA A 49 -8.66 2.63 7.91
CA ALA A 49 -8.70 3.83 8.73
C ALA A 49 -9.40 5.00 8.02
N THR A 50 -9.11 5.23 6.74
CA THR A 50 -9.79 6.26 5.93
C THR A 50 -11.28 5.97 5.80
N THR A 51 -11.66 4.71 5.54
CA THR A 51 -13.06 4.28 5.47
C THR A 51 -13.79 4.56 6.80
N ARG A 52 -13.18 4.22 7.94
CA ARG A 52 -13.76 4.46 9.27
C ARG A 52 -13.91 5.95 9.58
N LEU A 53 -12.90 6.76 9.27
CA LEU A 53 -12.93 8.21 9.48
C LEU A 53 -14.03 8.90 8.65
N LEU A 54 -14.30 8.41 7.44
CA LEU A 54 -15.36 8.92 6.58
C LEU A 54 -16.76 8.42 7.01
N ALA A 55 -16.87 7.15 7.41
CA ALA A 55 -18.15 6.51 7.72
C ALA A 55 -18.68 6.84 9.13
N VAL A 56 -17.81 7.21 10.07
CA VAL A 56 -18.18 7.43 11.48
C VAL A 56 -17.95 8.88 11.91
N PRO A 57 -18.83 9.82 11.50
CA PRO A 57 -18.80 11.19 12.01
C PRO A 57 -19.27 11.24 13.47
N ILE A 58 -18.88 12.29 14.19
CA ILE A 58 -19.37 12.52 15.56
C ILE A 58 -20.79 13.07 15.49
N PRO A 59 -21.81 12.38 16.04
CA PRO A 59 -23.19 12.86 16.00
C PRO A 59 -23.37 14.15 16.80
N VAL A 60 -24.16 15.09 16.29
CA VAL A 60 -24.43 16.39 16.95
C VAL A 60 -25.09 16.17 18.33
N GLY A 61 -25.97 15.17 18.45
CA GLY A 61 -26.67 14.82 19.71
C GLY A 61 -25.94 13.81 20.61
N ALA A 62 -24.67 13.50 20.36
CA ALA A 62 -23.93 12.55 21.20
C ALA A 62 -23.79 13.08 22.64
N THR A 63 -23.86 12.18 23.63
CA THR A 63 -23.51 12.50 25.01
C THR A 63 -22.03 12.90 25.10
N ASP A 64 -21.64 13.64 26.13
CA ASP A 64 -20.25 14.10 26.29
C ASP A 64 -19.27 12.91 26.36
N THR A 65 -19.65 11.84 27.07
CA THR A 65 -18.86 10.60 27.16
C THR A 65 -18.69 9.94 25.79
N LEU A 66 -19.76 9.80 25.00
CA LEU A 66 -19.68 9.21 23.66
C LEU A 66 -18.87 10.10 22.72
N ARG A 67 -19.04 11.42 22.81
CA ARG A 67 -18.28 12.39 22.02
C ARG A 67 -16.78 12.30 22.31
N ALA A 68 -16.39 12.15 23.58
CA ALA A 68 -15.01 11.96 23.97
C ALA A 68 -14.43 10.65 23.41
N ALA A 69 -15.12 9.53 23.60
CA ALA A 69 -14.70 8.22 23.09
C ALA A 69 -14.55 8.21 21.56
N LEU A 70 -15.49 8.82 20.83
CA LEU A 70 -15.39 8.93 19.36
C LEU A 70 -14.23 9.80 18.91
N ARG A 71 -13.87 10.85 19.66
CA ARG A 71 -12.70 11.68 19.36
C ARG A 71 -11.41 10.87 19.51
N GLU A 72 -11.30 10.08 20.58
CA GLU A 72 -10.15 9.20 20.81
C GLU A 72 -10.01 8.14 19.72
N GLU A 73 -11.11 7.48 19.35
CA GLU A 73 -11.09 6.49 18.26
C GLU A 73 -10.69 7.11 16.92
N ARG A 74 -11.19 8.31 16.61
CA ARG A 74 -10.78 9.03 15.40
C ARG A 74 -9.32 9.44 15.45
N LEU A 75 -8.80 9.88 16.60
CA LEU A 75 -7.38 10.18 16.78
C LEU A 75 -6.51 8.94 16.53
N ARG A 76 -6.93 7.78 17.06
CA ARG A 76 -6.28 6.50 16.83
C ARG A 76 -6.23 6.12 15.35
N TRP A 77 -7.33 6.26 14.61
CA TRP A 77 -7.32 5.98 13.16
C TRP A 77 -6.42 6.93 12.37
N ARG A 78 -6.34 8.21 12.76
CA ARG A 78 -5.39 9.15 12.15
C ARG A 78 -3.95 8.76 12.41
N ALA A 79 -3.63 8.34 13.63
CA ALA A 79 -2.29 7.84 13.96
C ALA A 79 -1.94 6.61 13.12
N GLN A 80 -2.89 5.68 12.90
CA GLN A 80 -2.68 4.53 12.02
C GLN A 80 -2.34 4.90 10.58
N ILE A 81 -3.00 5.92 10.01
CA ILE A 81 -2.66 6.44 8.67
C ILE A 81 -1.28 7.08 8.67
N ASP A 82 -0.97 7.88 9.70
CA ASP A 82 0.33 8.55 9.82
C ASP A 82 1.48 7.54 9.90
N ASP A 83 1.35 6.53 10.76
CA ASP A 83 2.36 5.49 10.94
C ASP A 83 2.52 4.63 9.68
N ALA A 84 1.42 4.22 9.04
CA ALA A 84 1.47 3.44 7.80
C ALA A 84 2.10 4.24 6.65
N THR A 85 1.73 5.51 6.46
CA THR A 85 2.31 6.34 5.38
C THR A 85 3.80 6.66 5.62
N LYS A 86 4.22 6.85 6.88
CA LYS A 86 5.65 6.95 7.24
C LYS A 86 6.38 5.67 6.88
N HIS A 87 5.89 4.53 7.35
CA HIS A 87 6.52 3.24 7.10
C HIS A 87 6.69 2.96 5.59
N LEU A 88 5.64 3.17 4.79
CA LEU A 88 5.71 3.03 3.32
C LEU A 88 6.79 3.91 2.68
N THR A 89 6.98 5.14 3.20
CA THR A 89 7.96 6.09 2.68
C THR A 89 9.37 5.78 3.15
N ASP A 90 9.53 5.37 4.41
CA ASP A 90 10.83 5.15 5.04
C ASP A 90 11.46 3.80 4.64
N HIS A 91 10.65 2.85 4.18
CA HIS A 91 11.05 1.48 3.82
C HIS A 91 10.76 1.13 2.35
N PHE A 92 10.72 2.11 1.45
CA PHE A 92 10.32 1.89 0.06
C PHE A 92 11.28 0.95 -0.70
N GLU A 93 12.56 0.90 -0.30
CA GLU A 93 13.59 0.04 -0.89
C GLU A 93 13.28 -1.45 -0.73
N GLU A 94 12.66 -1.84 0.38
CA GLU A 94 12.26 -3.23 0.65
C GLU A 94 11.18 -3.67 -0.35
N VAL A 95 10.24 -2.76 -0.65
CA VAL A 95 9.20 -2.97 -1.66
C VAL A 95 9.78 -2.94 -3.07
N ALA A 96 10.70 -2.01 -3.36
CA ALA A 96 11.37 -1.94 -4.65
C ALA A 96 12.09 -3.26 -4.96
N PHE A 97 12.70 -3.89 -3.95
CA PHE A 97 13.29 -5.21 -4.06
C PHE A 97 12.25 -6.31 -4.27
N ALA A 98 11.15 -6.30 -3.51
CA ALA A 98 10.07 -7.30 -3.63
C ALA A 98 9.43 -7.33 -5.04
N PHE A 99 9.39 -6.19 -5.73
CA PHE A 99 8.84 -6.07 -7.08
C PHE A 99 9.89 -5.87 -8.18
N ALA A 100 11.18 -6.11 -7.90
CA ALA A 100 12.30 -5.81 -8.82
C ALA A 100 12.18 -6.45 -10.22
N GLN A 101 11.37 -7.49 -10.38
CA GLN A 101 11.09 -8.13 -11.67
C GLN A 101 10.24 -7.27 -12.61
N SER A 102 9.61 -6.20 -12.11
CA SER A 102 8.78 -5.28 -12.88
C SER A 102 9.07 -3.83 -12.52
N ARG A 103 9.89 -3.18 -13.34
CA ARG A 103 10.24 -1.77 -13.21
C ARG A 103 9.00 -0.87 -13.07
N ALA A 104 7.98 -1.11 -13.91
CA ALA A 104 6.75 -0.33 -13.87
C ALA A 104 6.02 -0.47 -12.52
N LEU A 105 5.93 -1.68 -11.96
CA LEU A 105 5.29 -1.88 -10.66
C LEU A 105 6.09 -1.25 -9.53
N THR A 106 7.42 -1.35 -9.58
CA THR A 106 8.29 -0.66 -8.61
C THR A 106 8.12 0.86 -8.68
N GLU A 107 8.14 1.45 -9.88
CA GLU A 107 7.94 2.90 -10.07
C GLU A 107 6.58 3.35 -9.55
N THR A 108 5.49 2.65 -9.91
CA THR A 108 4.15 2.95 -9.41
C THR A 108 4.04 2.82 -7.88
N ALA A 109 4.66 1.80 -7.27
CA ALA A 109 4.62 1.62 -5.81
C ALA A 109 5.32 2.77 -5.08
N VAL A 110 6.55 3.10 -5.50
CA VAL A 110 7.34 4.19 -4.91
C VAL A 110 6.62 5.53 -5.07
N ARG A 111 6.05 5.78 -6.26
CA ARG A 111 5.26 6.99 -6.53
C ARG A 111 4.05 7.08 -5.60
N TYR A 112 3.31 5.99 -5.45
CA TYR A 112 2.18 5.93 -4.53
C TYR A 112 2.60 6.22 -3.07
N PHE A 113 3.74 5.70 -2.60
CA PHE A 113 4.21 5.95 -1.22
C PHE A 113 4.47 7.43 -0.97
N GLY A 114 5.24 8.05 -1.86
CA GLY A 114 5.53 9.48 -1.78
C GLY A 114 4.24 10.30 -1.82
N THR A 115 3.35 10.03 -2.77
CA THR A 115 2.11 10.80 -2.94
C THR A 115 1.15 10.58 -1.79
N ALA A 116 1.00 9.36 -1.26
CA ALA A 116 0.19 9.10 -0.07
C ALA A 116 0.69 9.90 1.14
N ARG A 117 2.01 9.92 1.36
CA ARG A 117 2.60 10.72 2.45
C ARG A 117 2.37 12.20 2.25
N MET A 118 2.61 12.72 1.04
CA MET A 118 2.41 14.13 0.70
C MET A 118 0.95 14.55 0.87
N VAL A 119 -0.01 13.72 0.44
CA VAL A 119 -1.45 13.96 0.68
C VAL A 119 -1.72 14.08 2.17
N TRP A 120 -1.21 13.15 2.98
CA TRP A 120 -1.49 13.11 4.41
C TRP A 120 -0.95 14.35 5.15
N ILE A 121 0.26 14.80 4.84
CA ILE A 121 0.89 15.96 5.50
C ILE A 121 0.55 17.31 4.88
N SER A 122 -0.13 17.34 3.72
CA SER A 122 -0.51 18.59 3.05
C SER A 122 -1.49 19.46 3.86
N ASP A 123 -1.73 20.70 3.44
CA ASP A 123 -2.78 21.55 4.04
C ASP A 123 -4.19 21.31 3.47
N ARG A 124 -4.39 20.21 2.73
CA ARG A 124 -5.69 19.88 2.14
C ARG A 124 -6.75 19.68 3.25
N PRO A 125 -8.04 20.06 3.00
CA PRO A 125 -9.12 19.73 3.92
C PRO A 125 -9.15 18.24 4.25
N GLU A 126 -9.44 17.89 5.50
CA GLU A 126 -9.35 16.50 5.99
C GLU A 126 -10.16 15.54 5.12
N ASP A 127 -11.40 15.87 4.77
CA ASP A 127 -12.25 15.02 3.94
C ASP A 127 -11.65 14.80 2.54
N ARG A 128 -10.97 15.81 1.97
CA ARG A 128 -10.28 15.65 0.67
C ARG A 128 -9.07 14.72 0.80
N LYS A 129 -8.29 14.84 1.88
CA LYS A 129 -7.18 13.89 2.15
C LYS A 129 -7.69 12.47 2.27
N LEU A 130 -8.75 12.26 3.06
CA LEU A 130 -9.30 10.94 3.34
C LEU A 130 -9.88 10.28 2.09
N ASN A 131 -10.62 11.03 1.26
CA ASN A 131 -11.12 10.49 -0.01
C ASN A 131 -9.98 10.18 -0.98
N ALA A 132 -9.02 11.11 -1.17
CA ALA A 132 -7.86 10.88 -2.03
C ALA A 132 -7.05 9.65 -1.61
N LEU A 133 -6.78 9.51 -0.30
CA LEU A 133 -6.08 8.34 0.23
C LEU A 133 -6.89 7.07 0.04
N ARG A 134 -8.20 7.07 0.33
CA ARG A 134 -9.03 5.88 0.15
C ARG A 134 -9.00 5.41 -1.31
N ASP A 135 -9.24 6.33 -2.24
CA ASP A 135 -9.44 6.01 -3.66
C ASP A 135 -8.11 5.54 -4.28
N THR A 136 -7.00 6.25 -4.05
CA THR A 136 -5.66 5.81 -4.49
C THR A 136 -5.25 4.47 -3.86
N THR A 137 -5.50 4.29 -2.56
CA THR A 137 -5.12 3.06 -1.85
C THR A 137 -5.94 1.85 -2.30
N GLN A 138 -7.22 2.03 -2.66
CA GLN A 138 -8.03 0.96 -3.25
C GLN A 138 -7.47 0.49 -4.59
N HIS A 139 -7.12 1.42 -5.47
CA HIS A 139 -6.53 1.07 -6.77
C HIS A 139 -5.12 0.48 -6.63
N CYS A 140 -4.32 0.98 -5.68
CA CYS A 140 -3.06 0.36 -5.32
C CYS A 140 -3.26 -1.08 -4.84
N HIS A 141 -4.18 -1.31 -3.89
CA HIS A 141 -4.45 -2.65 -3.41
C HIS A 141 -4.84 -3.60 -4.54
N ALA A 142 -5.76 -3.17 -5.42
CA ALA A 142 -6.19 -3.97 -6.56
C ALA A 142 -5.02 -4.27 -7.52
N LEU A 143 -4.19 -3.27 -7.84
CA LEU A 143 -3.06 -3.44 -8.74
C LEU A 143 -2.05 -4.47 -8.20
N PHE A 144 -1.71 -4.42 -6.92
CA PHE A 144 -0.63 -5.23 -6.34
C PHE A 144 -1.11 -6.58 -5.81
N PHE A 145 -2.25 -6.62 -5.12
CA PHE A 145 -2.66 -7.77 -4.29
C PHE A 145 -3.84 -8.57 -4.81
N ASP A 146 -4.59 -8.09 -5.81
CA ASP A 146 -5.69 -8.88 -6.36
C ASP A 146 -5.21 -10.13 -7.11
N SER A 147 -6.09 -11.12 -7.18
CA SER A 147 -5.84 -12.39 -7.86
C SER A 147 -5.46 -12.15 -9.34
N PRO A 148 -4.48 -12.90 -9.86
CA PRO A 148 -4.02 -12.73 -11.24
C PRO A 148 -5.06 -13.21 -12.25
N VAL A 149 -6.16 -13.84 -11.82
CA VAL A 149 -7.30 -14.14 -12.70
C VAL A 149 -8.05 -12.86 -13.13
N TYR A 150 -7.82 -11.75 -12.41
CA TYR A 150 -8.44 -10.44 -12.65
C TYR A 150 -7.50 -9.47 -13.38
N LEU A 151 -6.72 -9.94 -14.36
CA LEU A 151 -5.71 -9.11 -15.06
C LEU A 151 -6.29 -7.82 -15.65
N ILE A 152 -7.49 -7.88 -16.24
CA ILE A 152 -8.13 -6.71 -16.83
C ILE A 152 -8.49 -5.70 -15.74
N GLN A 153 -9.01 -6.15 -14.60
CA GLN A 153 -9.32 -5.28 -13.47
C GLN A 153 -8.05 -4.67 -12.87
N ARG A 154 -6.97 -5.46 -12.75
CA ARG A 154 -5.66 -4.98 -12.27
C ARG A 154 -5.08 -3.91 -13.19
N ALA A 155 -5.14 -4.12 -14.51
CA ALA A 155 -4.67 -3.14 -15.49
C ALA A 155 -5.48 -1.83 -15.40
N ARG A 156 -6.81 -1.92 -15.29
CA ARG A 156 -7.67 -0.74 -15.08
C ARG A 156 -7.35 -0.02 -13.77
N ALA A 157 -7.15 -0.77 -12.68
CA ALA A 157 -6.75 -0.20 -11.40
C ALA A 157 -5.39 0.51 -11.50
N GLY A 158 -4.43 -0.04 -12.25
CA GLY A 158 -3.16 0.64 -12.52
C GLY A 158 -3.34 1.95 -13.29
N CYS A 159 -4.10 1.94 -14.38
CA CYS A 159 -4.38 3.17 -15.13
C CYS A 159 -5.07 4.24 -14.27
N GLU A 160 -6.04 3.83 -13.45
CA GLU A 160 -6.78 4.75 -12.58
C GLU A 160 -5.91 5.26 -11.43
N LEU A 161 -5.03 4.42 -10.89
CA LEU A 161 -4.05 4.83 -9.90
C LEU A 161 -3.13 5.91 -10.48
N GLU A 162 -2.52 5.67 -11.64
CA GLU A 162 -1.64 6.67 -12.27
C GLU A 162 -2.37 8.00 -12.52
N ARG A 163 -3.60 7.94 -13.02
CA ARG A 163 -4.44 9.13 -13.23
C ARG A 163 -4.64 9.92 -11.92
N LEU A 164 -4.98 9.24 -10.83
CA LEU A 164 -5.18 9.87 -9.52
C LEU A 164 -3.88 10.42 -8.93
N LEU A 165 -2.75 9.74 -9.14
CA LEU A 165 -1.44 10.24 -8.72
C LEU A 165 -1.06 11.51 -9.48
N ASP A 166 -1.27 11.55 -10.80
CA ASP A 166 -1.07 12.76 -11.63
C ASP A 166 -1.91 13.95 -11.12
N GLU A 167 -3.18 13.71 -10.79
CA GLU A 167 -4.08 14.75 -10.25
C GLU A 167 -3.62 15.29 -8.89
N LEU A 168 -3.09 14.41 -8.03
CA LEU A 168 -2.64 14.80 -6.69
C LEU A 168 -1.26 15.47 -6.68
N GLU A 169 -0.45 15.23 -7.70
CA GLU A 169 0.88 15.85 -7.87
C GLU A 169 0.81 17.17 -8.63
N SER A 170 -0.26 17.40 -9.39
CA SER A 170 -0.50 18.67 -10.07
C SER A 170 -0.66 19.82 -9.06
N PRO A 171 -0.07 21.00 -9.31
CA PRO A 171 -0.22 22.15 -8.43
C PRO A 171 -1.70 22.55 -8.33
N PRO A 172 -2.19 22.95 -7.13
CA PRO A 172 -3.56 23.41 -7.00
C PRO A 172 -3.78 24.64 -7.90
N GLU A 173 -4.85 24.62 -8.70
CA GLU A 173 -5.22 25.80 -9.50
C GLU A 173 -5.37 27.03 -8.58
N PRO A 174 -4.89 28.21 -9.03
CA PRO A 174 -4.84 29.43 -8.23
C PRO A 174 -6.22 29.98 -7.82
#